data_AF-A0A0G4NHK9-F1
#
_entry.id   AF-A0A0G4NHK9-F1
#
_cell.length_a   1.000
_cell.length_b   1.000
_cell.length_c   1.000
_cell.angle_alpha   90.00
_cell.angle_beta   90.00
_cell.angle_gamma   90.00
#
_symmetry.space_group_name_H-M   'P 1'
#
loop_
_entity.id
_entity.type
_entity.pdbx_description
1 polymer ?
#
loop_
_entity_poly.entity_id
_entity_poly.type
_entity_poly.pdbx_seq_one_letter_code
_entity_poly.pdbx_strand_id
1 'polypeptide(L)'
;MESHSTLAVAMNRLGGKSNTGEGGEDPERSQRMANGDTMRSAIKQIASGRFGVTSNYLADSDELQIKMAQGAKPGEGGELPGHKVSKSIARTRHSTPGVGLISPPPHHDIYSIEDLKQLIYDLKCSAPRSRVSV
;
A
#
# COMPACT_ATOMS: atom_id res chain seq x y z
N MET A 1 -12.66 14.28 7.10
CA MET A 1 -11.86 13.04 7.18
C MET A 1 -12.33 12.12 6.06
N GLU A 2 -11.44 11.71 5.16
CA GLU A 2 -11.80 10.81 4.08
C GLU A 2 -11.93 9.36 4.60
N SER A 3 -12.74 8.53 3.95
CA SER A 3 -13.14 7.19 4.40
C SER A 3 -11.96 6.29 4.79
N HIS A 4 -10.86 6.33 4.04
CA HIS A 4 -9.67 5.52 4.31
C HIS A 4 -9.00 5.90 5.63
N SER A 5 -8.87 7.21 5.91
CA SER A 5 -8.27 7.69 7.15
C SER A 5 -9.17 7.43 8.37
N THR A 6 -10.49 7.51 8.19
CA THR A 6 -11.46 7.15 9.23
C THR A 6 -11.32 5.67 9.64
N LEU A 7 -11.18 4.77 8.66
CA LEU A 7 -10.95 3.34 8.93
C LEU A 7 -9.64 3.13 9.68
N ALA A 8 -8.55 3.77 9.25
CA ALA A 8 -7.26 3.64 9.91
C ALA A 8 -7.30 4.07 11.38
N VAL A 9 -7.88 5.24 11.66
CA VAL A 9 -8.05 5.73 13.04
C VAL A 9 -8.90 4.76 13.87
N ALA A 10 -10.02 4.27 13.31
CA ALA A 10 -10.88 3.33 14.01
C ALA A 10 -10.13 2.03 14.36
N MET A 11 -9.42 1.43 13.39
CA MET A 11 -8.67 0.21 13.63
C MET A 11 -7.53 0.40 14.62
N ASN A 12 -6.81 1.53 14.55
CA ASN A 12 -5.73 1.86 15.48
C ASN A 12 -6.25 1.98 16.92
N ARG A 13 -7.40 2.62 17.12
CA ARG A 13 -8.03 2.74 18.45
C ARG A 13 -8.48 1.39 19.01
N LEU A 14 -8.94 0.49 18.15
CA LEU A 14 -9.38 -0.86 18.54
C LEU A 14 -8.22 -1.85 18.75
N GLY A 15 -6.97 -1.44 18.47
CA GLY A 15 -5.83 -2.36 18.44
C GLY A 15 -5.88 -3.36 17.27
N GLY A 16 -6.74 -3.12 16.29
CA GLY A 16 -6.80 -3.88 15.04
C GLY A 16 -5.82 -3.33 14.00
N LYS A 17 -5.95 -3.78 12.75
CA LYS A 17 -5.11 -3.32 11.64
C LYS A 17 -5.94 -2.91 10.45
N SER A 18 -5.70 -1.71 9.92
CA SER A 18 -6.14 -1.32 8.57
C SER A 18 -5.03 -1.54 7.55
N ASN A 19 -5.42 -1.65 6.28
CA ASN A 19 -4.52 -1.83 5.14
C ASN A 19 -4.58 -0.59 4.23
N THR A 20 -3.45 -0.20 3.64
CA THR A 20 -3.36 0.92 2.67
C THR A 20 -4.05 0.67 1.34
N GLY A 21 -4.26 -0.60 0.99
CA GLY A 21 -4.52 -0.98 -0.39
C GLY A 21 -3.34 -0.64 -1.31
N GLU A 22 -3.60 -0.63 -2.61
CA GLU A 22 -2.57 -0.54 -3.67
C GLU A 22 -2.08 0.87 -3.99
N GLY A 23 -2.60 1.88 -3.29
CA GLY A 23 -2.46 3.28 -3.68
C GLY A 23 -1.31 4.05 -3.05
N GLY A 24 -0.50 3.40 -2.20
CA GLY A 24 0.43 4.07 -1.31
C GLY A 24 -0.27 4.74 -0.13
N GLU A 25 0.51 5.44 0.69
CA GLU A 25 0.01 6.20 1.84
C GLU A 25 0.83 7.48 2.00
N ASP A 26 0.16 8.61 2.22
CA ASP A 26 0.86 9.87 2.49
C ASP A 26 1.62 9.78 3.83
N PRO A 27 2.95 10.04 3.87
CA PRO A 27 3.74 9.98 5.10
C PRO A 27 3.22 10.83 6.25
N GLU A 28 2.50 11.93 5.95
CA GLU A 28 1.91 12.78 6.99
C GLU A 28 0.88 12.04 7.85
N ARG A 29 0.29 10.95 7.33
CA ARG A 29 -0.70 10.15 8.08
C ARG A 29 -0.11 9.41 9.29
N SER A 30 1.21 9.27 9.33
CA SER A 30 1.92 8.66 10.47
C SER A 30 2.18 9.65 11.60
N GLN A 31 1.93 10.94 11.39
CA GLN A 31 2.01 11.95 12.44
C GLN A 31 0.85 11.79 13.44
N ARG A 32 1.16 11.97 14.73
CA ARG A 32 0.15 11.98 15.78
C ARG A 32 -0.68 13.26 15.69
N MET A 33 -1.99 13.09 15.70
CA MET A 33 -2.96 14.17 15.78
C MET A 33 -3.01 14.72 17.21
N ALA A 34 -3.60 15.92 17.39
CA ALA A 34 -3.71 16.57 18.70
C ALA A 34 -4.46 15.73 19.75
N ASN A 35 -5.36 14.84 19.31
CA ASN A 35 -6.11 13.92 20.17
C ASN A 35 -5.36 12.60 20.46
N GLY A 36 -4.11 12.46 19.99
CA GLY A 36 -3.28 11.27 20.18
C GLY A 36 -3.45 10.17 19.12
N ASP A 37 -4.43 10.29 18.21
CA ASP A 37 -4.64 9.32 17.14
C ASP A 37 -3.55 9.40 16.06
N THR A 38 -3.49 8.35 15.23
CA THR A 38 -2.76 8.38 13.96
C THR A 38 -3.67 7.90 12.83
N MET A 39 -3.49 8.47 11.64
CA MET A 39 -4.20 8.03 10.43
C MET A 39 -3.44 6.93 9.67
N ARG A 40 -2.35 6.41 10.25
CA ARG A 40 -1.47 5.41 9.65
C ARG A 40 -2.19 4.08 9.50
N SER A 41 -2.08 3.43 8.35
CA SER A 41 -2.43 2.01 8.23
C SER A 41 -1.28 1.12 8.71
N ALA A 42 -1.60 0.12 9.54
CA ALA A 42 -0.63 -0.84 10.07
C ALA A 42 -0.10 -1.80 8.99
N ILE A 43 -0.97 -2.20 8.05
CA ILE A 43 -0.59 -3.04 6.92
C ILE A 43 -0.34 -2.15 5.71
N LYS A 44 0.83 -2.33 5.08
CA LYS A 44 1.23 -1.65 3.85
C LYS A 44 1.27 -2.67 2.72
N GLN A 45 0.62 -2.38 1.60
CA GLN A 45 0.49 -3.31 0.49
C GLN A 45 1.49 -3.02 -0.63
N ILE A 46 2.09 -4.09 -1.16
CA ILE A 46 2.96 -4.11 -2.33
C ILE A 46 2.21 -4.84 -3.43
N ALA A 47 1.69 -4.09 -4.41
CA ALA A 47 1.01 -4.63 -5.58
C ALA A 47 1.84 -4.35 -6.85
N SER A 48 1.46 -4.98 -7.97
CA SER A 48 2.20 -4.95 -9.24
C SER A 48 2.61 -3.55 -9.72
N GLY A 49 1.75 -2.54 -9.55
CA GLY A 49 2.05 -1.15 -9.95
C GLY A 49 3.04 -0.40 -9.05
N ARG A 50 3.39 -0.94 -7.87
CA ARG A 50 4.30 -0.33 -6.88
C ARG A 50 4.00 1.14 -6.54
N PHE A 51 2.75 1.57 -6.70
CA PHE A 51 2.37 2.96 -6.46
C PHE A 51 2.60 3.34 -5.00
N GLY A 52 3.39 4.41 -4.79
CA GLY A 52 3.73 4.93 -3.47
C GLY A 52 4.59 4.01 -2.60
N VAL A 53 5.15 2.93 -3.16
CA VAL A 53 6.08 2.05 -2.45
C VAL A 53 7.45 2.73 -2.39
N THR A 54 7.78 3.26 -1.21
CA THR A 54 9.04 3.94 -0.91
C THR A 54 9.69 3.35 0.33
N SER A 55 10.98 3.60 0.56
CA SER A 55 11.67 3.11 1.76
C SER A 55 10.99 3.56 3.06
N ASN A 56 10.51 4.82 3.11
CA ASN A 56 9.77 5.34 4.26
C ASN A 56 8.43 4.61 4.45
N TYR A 57 7.70 4.38 3.36
CA TYR A 57 6.44 3.63 3.37
C TYR A 57 6.63 2.20 3.89
N LEU A 58 7.69 1.50 3.47
CA LEU A 58 8.02 0.15 3.93
C LEU A 58 8.42 0.15 5.41
N ALA A 59 9.26 1.09 5.84
CA ALA A 59 9.75 1.18 7.22
C ALA A 59 8.64 1.55 8.24
N ASP A 60 7.58 2.22 7.79
CA ASP A 60 6.41 2.62 8.58
C ASP A 60 5.32 1.53 8.68
N SER A 61 5.65 0.28 8.35
CA SER A 61 4.73 -0.87 8.42
C SER A 61 4.85 -1.64 9.73
N ASP A 62 3.73 -2.22 10.18
CA ASP A 62 3.75 -3.36 11.12
C ASP A 62 3.67 -4.70 10.35
N GLU A 63 3.12 -4.66 9.14
CA GLU A 63 2.97 -5.78 8.23
C GLU A 63 3.03 -5.31 6.77
N LEU A 64 3.72 -6.08 5.93
CA LEU A 64 3.87 -5.87 4.51
C LEU A 64 3.10 -6.95 3.76
N GLN A 65 2.13 -6.57 2.93
CA GLN A 65 1.30 -7.50 2.17
C GLN A 65 1.70 -7.48 0.70
N ILE A 66 2.26 -8.58 0.19
CA ILE A 66 2.44 -8.81 -1.24
C ILE A 66 1.08 -9.18 -1.82
N LYS A 67 0.50 -8.35 -2.68
CA LYS A 67 -0.83 -8.62 -3.25
C LYS A 67 -0.71 -9.33 -4.59
N MET A 68 -0.78 -10.66 -4.58
CA MET A 68 -0.71 -11.45 -5.81
C MET A 68 -1.93 -11.28 -6.71
N ALA A 69 -3.13 -11.24 -6.12
CA ALA A 69 -4.39 -11.17 -6.84
C ALA A 69 -5.51 -10.60 -5.95
N GLN A 70 -6.70 -10.39 -6.53
CA GLN A 70 -7.92 -10.08 -5.78
C GLN A 70 -9.11 -10.86 -6.30
N GLY A 71 -10.05 -11.24 -5.42
CA GLY A 71 -11.21 -12.07 -5.80
C GLY A 71 -12.11 -11.45 -6.87
N ALA A 72 -12.23 -10.12 -6.92
CA ALA A 72 -13.06 -9.44 -7.92
C ALA A 72 -12.51 -9.52 -9.36
N LYS A 73 -11.19 -9.64 -9.50
CA LYS A 73 -10.51 -9.78 -10.80
C LYS A 73 -9.14 -10.47 -10.62
N PRO A 74 -9.11 -11.82 -10.54
CA PRO A 74 -7.89 -12.54 -10.16
C PRO A 74 -6.74 -12.48 -11.17
N GLY A 75 -7.05 -12.33 -12.46
CA GLY A 75 -6.07 -12.32 -13.55
C GLY A 75 -5.64 -10.93 -14.02
N GLU A 76 -6.00 -9.87 -13.31
CA GLU A 76 -5.79 -8.48 -13.74
C GLU A 76 -5.20 -7.61 -12.62
N GLY A 77 -4.60 -6.48 -13.02
CA GLY A 77 -4.10 -5.48 -12.10
C GLY A 77 -5.20 -4.56 -11.56
N GLY A 78 -4.85 -3.78 -10.53
CA GLY A 78 -5.69 -2.69 -10.03
C GLY A 78 -5.97 -1.64 -11.11
N GLU A 79 -7.11 -0.96 -11.00
CA GLU A 79 -7.50 0.11 -11.93
C GLU A 79 -8.00 1.32 -11.14
N LEU A 80 -7.54 2.51 -11.53
CA LEU A 80 -8.06 3.78 -11.06
C LEU A 80 -8.32 4.71 -12.26
N PRO A 81 -9.60 5.01 -12.57
CA PRO A 81 -9.95 5.92 -13.65
C PRO A 81 -9.31 7.31 -13.49
N GLY A 82 -8.85 7.90 -14.59
CA GLY A 82 -8.06 9.14 -14.58
C GLY A 82 -8.76 10.33 -13.92
N HIS A 83 -10.09 10.46 -14.09
CA HIS A 83 -10.88 11.52 -13.44
C HIS A 83 -10.90 11.39 -11.90
N LYS A 84 -10.57 10.22 -11.34
CA LYS A 84 -10.39 10.02 -9.89
C LYS A 84 -8.95 10.28 -9.43
N VAL A 85 -7.99 10.44 -10.35
CA VAL A 85 -6.57 10.69 -10.03
C VAL A 85 -6.39 12.18 -9.77
N SER A 86 -6.77 12.61 -8.58
CA SER A 86 -6.55 13.98 -8.09
C SER A 86 -5.06 14.29 -7.96
N LYS A 87 -4.72 15.58 -7.76
CA LYS A 87 -3.32 16.00 -7.52
C LYS A 87 -2.70 15.29 -6.31
N SER A 88 -3.46 15.11 -5.23
CA SER A 88 -2.97 14.41 -4.03
C SER A 88 -2.73 12.93 -4.31
N ILE A 89 -3.67 12.25 -4.98
CA ILE A 89 -3.49 10.84 -5.38
C ILE A 89 -2.27 10.69 -6.29
N ALA A 90 -2.13 11.57 -7.29
CA ALA A 90 -1.00 11.51 -8.21
C ALA A 90 0.33 11.73 -7.48
N ARG A 91 0.38 12.67 -6.53
CA ARG A 91 1.55 12.88 -5.65
C ARG A 91 1.89 11.63 -4.85
N THR A 92 0.91 11.02 -4.17
CA THR A 92 1.13 9.79 -3.37
C THR A 92 1.60 8.63 -4.22
N ARG A 93 1.11 8.52 -5.46
CA ARG A 93 1.43 7.43 -6.39
C ARG A 93 2.65 7.69 -7.27
N HIS A 94 3.25 8.87 -7.20
CA HIS A 94 4.28 9.34 -8.13
C HIS A 94 3.82 9.24 -9.60
N SER A 95 2.57 9.62 -9.86
CA SER A 95 1.93 9.55 -11.18
C SER A 95 1.47 10.92 -11.66
N THR A 96 0.89 10.97 -12.86
CA THR A 96 0.37 12.21 -13.46
C THR A 96 -1.10 12.44 -13.06
N PRO A 97 -1.48 13.64 -12.57
CA PRO A 97 -2.88 13.97 -12.30
C PRO A 97 -3.77 13.82 -13.53
N GLY A 98 -4.98 13.29 -13.36
CA GLY A 98 -5.97 13.12 -14.44
C GLY A 98 -5.73 11.94 -15.38
N VAL A 99 -4.59 11.25 -15.28
CA VAL A 99 -4.24 10.09 -16.12
C VAL A 99 -4.70 8.81 -15.44
N GLY A 100 -5.38 7.93 -16.19
CA GLY A 100 -5.81 6.63 -15.67
C GLY A 100 -4.65 5.74 -15.28
N LEU A 101 -4.77 5.02 -14.18
CA LEU A 101 -3.75 4.10 -13.68
C LEU A 101 -4.26 2.68 -13.76
N ILE A 102 -3.69 1.91 -14.69
CA ILE A 102 -3.92 0.48 -14.82
C ILE A 102 -2.61 -0.19 -14.44
N SER A 103 -2.64 -0.96 -13.35
CA SER A 103 -1.47 -1.73 -12.93
C SER A 103 -1.28 -2.93 -13.88
N PRO A 104 -0.04 -3.37 -14.13
CA PRO A 104 0.20 -4.65 -14.81
C PRO A 104 -0.49 -5.80 -14.06
N PRO A 105 -0.99 -6.84 -14.75
CA PRO A 105 -1.50 -8.02 -14.07
C PRO A 105 -0.46 -8.73 -13.20
N PRO A 106 0.76 -9.03 -13.67
CA PRO A 106 1.78 -9.66 -12.83
C PRO A 106 2.61 -8.63 -12.06
N HIS A 107 3.19 -9.08 -10.96
CA HIS A 107 4.38 -8.45 -10.41
C HIS A 107 5.55 -8.71 -11.37
N HIS A 108 6.17 -7.65 -11.89
CA HIS A 108 7.26 -7.80 -12.88
C HIS A 108 8.57 -8.35 -12.30
N ASP A 109 8.61 -8.54 -10.98
CA ASP A 109 9.68 -9.14 -10.19
C ASP A 109 9.25 -10.48 -9.56
N ILE A 110 8.13 -11.08 -10.00
CA ILE A 110 7.67 -12.40 -9.56
C ILE A 110 7.18 -13.21 -10.76
N TYR A 111 8.06 -14.02 -11.34
CA TYR A 111 7.71 -14.98 -12.40
C TYR A 111 7.77 -16.43 -11.95
N SER A 112 8.31 -16.68 -10.75
CA SER A 112 8.36 -18.00 -10.12
C SER A 112 8.23 -17.92 -8.59
N ILE A 113 8.20 -19.08 -7.93
CA ILE A 113 8.18 -19.15 -6.46
C ILE A 113 9.51 -18.69 -5.85
N GLU A 114 10.61 -18.86 -6.57
CA GLU A 114 11.94 -18.38 -6.17
C GLU A 114 11.99 -16.84 -6.20
N ASP A 115 11.35 -16.22 -7.19
CA ASP A 115 11.23 -14.76 -7.26
C ASP A 115 10.36 -14.21 -6.13
N LEU A 116 9.25 -14.89 -5.79
CA LEU A 116 8.44 -14.52 -4.62
C LEU A 116 9.28 -14.61 -3.34
N LYS A 117 10.09 -15.66 -3.20
CA LYS A 117 11.03 -15.80 -2.07
C LYS A 117 12.02 -14.65 -2.04
N GLN A 118 12.53 -14.20 -3.18
CA GLN A 118 13.43 -13.05 -3.27
C GLN A 118 12.73 -11.76 -2.80
N LEU A 119 11.52 -11.49 -3.28
CA LEU A 119 10.77 -10.30 -2.81
C LEU A 119 10.49 -10.36 -1.30
N ILE A 120 10.13 -11.52 -0.76
CA ILE A 120 9.95 -11.71 0.69
C ILE A 120 11.25 -11.38 1.44
N TYR A 121 12.39 -11.81 0.92
CA TYR A 121 13.70 -11.49 1.49
C TYR A 121 13.95 -9.97 1.48
N ASP A 122 13.75 -9.31 0.33
CA ASP A 122 13.97 -7.88 0.17
C ASP A 122 13.10 -7.04 1.11
N LEU A 123 11.83 -7.43 1.28
CA LEU A 123 10.91 -6.78 2.21
C LEU A 123 11.33 -6.95 3.67
N LYS A 124 11.83 -8.13 4.06
CA LYS A 124 12.38 -8.36 5.41
C LYS A 124 13.67 -7.60 5.65
N CYS A 125 14.51 -7.42 4.63
CA CYS A 125 15.69 -6.56 4.73
C CYS A 125 15.30 -5.08 4.88
N SER A 126 14.26 -4.64 4.16
CA SER A 126 13.80 -3.25 4.17
C SER A 126 13.06 -2.86 5.46
N ALA A 127 12.28 -3.79 6.03
CA ALA A 127 11.55 -3.58 7.28
C ALA A 127 11.64 -4.82 8.19
N PRO A 128 12.76 -4.99 8.92
CA PRO A 128 13.05 -6.22 9.69
C PRO A 128 12.04 -6.56 10.79
N ARG A 129 11.26 -5.58 11.26
CA ARG A 129 10.25 -5.76 12.30
C ARG A 129 8.89 -6.19 11.74
N SER A 130 8.69 -6.01 10.44
CA SER A 130 7.40 -6.21 9.80
C SER A 130 7.19 -7.67 9.43
N ARG A 131 5.98 -8.17 9.66
CA ARG A 131 5.57 -9.46 9.10
C ARG A 131 5.35 -9.31 7.59
N VAL A 132 5.51 -10.40 6.84
CA VAL A 132 5.18 -10.43 5.41
C VAL A 132 4.01 -11.40 5.20
N SER A 133 2.96 -10.94 4.54
CA SER A 133 1.83 -11.75 4.08
C SER A 133 1.76 -11.77 2.55
N VAL A 134 1.11 -12.77 1.98
CA VAL A 134 0.86 -12.93 0.54
C VAL A 134 -0.64 -13.13 0.30
#